data_AF-Q570Q5-F1
#
_entry.id   AF-Q570Q5-F1
#
_cell.length_a   1.000
_cell.length_b   1.000
_cell.length_c   1.000
_cell.angle_alpha   90.00
_cell.angle_beta   90.00
_cell.angle_gamma   90.00
#
_symmetry.space_group_name_H-M   'P 1'
#
loop_
_entity.id
_entity.type
_entity.pdbx_description
1 polymer ?
#
loop_
_entity_poly.entity_id
_entity_poly.type
_entity_poly.pdbx_seq_one_letter_code
_entity_poly.pdbx_strand_id
1 'polypeptide(L)'
;MEEKRELIKAIPKDRIISEIPKLKQPTLIIWGEHDQVFPLEMGKRLEKHVGDNGKLVIIKRTGHIFNFEKPKKFIKLLKSFLLETSKPQIPVSNV
;
A
#
# COMPACT_ATOMS: atom_id res chain seq x y z
N MET A 1 4.75 -26.60 15.78
CA MET A 1 4.78 -25.82 14.51
C MET A 1 3.38 -25.63 13.94
N GLU A 2 2.53 -26.67 13.97
CA GLU A 2 1.13 -26.62 13.51
C GLU A 2 0.27 -25.60 14.29
N GLU A 3 0.36 -25.60 15.62
CA GLU A 3 -0.42 -24.67 16.47
C GLU A 3 -0.13 -23.19 16.20
N LYS A 4 1.13 -22.84 15.93
CA LYS A 4 1.51 -21.46 15.57
C LYS A 4 0.90 -21.03 14.22
N ARG A 5 0.75 -21.96 13.28
CA ARG A 5 0.11 -21.70 11.98
C ARG A 5 -1.40 -21.52 12.13
N GLU A 6 -2.03 -22.33 12.97
CA GLU A 6 -3.45 -22.20 13.31
C GLU A 6 -3.77 -20.83 13.93
N LEU A 7 -2.92 -20.34 14.84
CA LEU A 7 -3.05 -19.00 15.43
C LEU A 7 -2.98 -17.88 14.38
N ILE A 8 -2.06 -17.95 13.42
CA ILE A 8 -1.97 -16.98 12.33
C ILE A 8 -3.22 -17.01 11.44
N LYS A 9 -3.74 -18.21 11.14
CA LYS A 9 -4.95 -18.40 10.34
C LYS A 9 -6.23 -17.90 11.03
N ALA A 10 -6.22 -17.81 12.37
CA ALA A 10 -7.38 -17.34 13.14
C ALA A 10 -7.50 -15.81 13.20
N ILE A 11 -6.41 -15.05 12.99
CA ILE A 11 -6.40 -13.58 13.04
C ILE A 11 -7.46 -12.89 12.15
N PRO A 12 -7.81 -13.40 10.95
CA PRO A 12 -8.81 -12.75 10.10
C PRO A 12 -10.26 -13.00 10.51
N LYS A 13 -10.57 -14.00 11.37
CA LYS A 13 -11.94 -14.54 11.55
C LYS A 13 -12.98 -13.50 11.98
N ASP A 14 -12.57 -12.48 12.73
CA ASP A 14 -13.48 -11.45 13.27
C ASP A 14 -13.31 -10.08 12.62
N ARG A 15 -12.59 -9.99 11.48
CA ARG A 15 -12.52 -8.72 10.74
C ARG A 15 -13.85 -8.45 10.06
N ILE A 16 -14.66 -7.63 10.72
CA ILE A 16 -15.76 -6.90 10.09
C ILE A 16 -15.13 -6.05 8.98
N ILE A 17 -15.23 -6.53 7.73
CA ILE A 17 -15.02 -5.72 6.53
C ILE A 17 -16.26 -4.84 6.41
N SER A 18 -16.50 -3.99 7.40
CA SER A 18 -17.42 -2.86 7.23
C SER A 18 -16.90 -2.07 6.04
N GLU A 19 -17.82 -1.50 5.26
CA GLU A 19 -17.50 -0.76 4.04
C GLU A 19 -16.41 0.27 4.33
N ILE A 20 -15.16 -0.08 3.96
CA ILE A 20 -14.04 0.83 4.13
C ILE A 20 -14.42 2.06 3.30
N PRO A 21 -14.48 3.26 3.89
CA PRO A 21 -14.88 4.44 3.16
C PRO A 21 -13.84 4.72 2.07
N LYS A 22 -14.31 5.08 0.87
CA LYS A 22 -13.42 5.45 -0.22
C LYS A 22 -12.56 6.66 0.18
N LEU A 23 -11.25 6.49 0.09
CA LEU A 23 -10.30 7.56 0.34
C LEU A 23 -10.36 8.59 -0.79
N LYS A 24 -10.57 9.87 -0.42
CA LYS A 24 -10.62 10.98 -1.38
C LYS A 24 -9.25 11.60 -1.65
N GLN A 25 -8.31 11.42 -0.73
CA GLN A 25 -6.94 11.91 -0.87
C GLN A 25 -6.10 11.02 -1.79
N PRO A 26 -5.10 11.59 -2.49
CA PRO A 26 -4.06 10.81 -3.16
C PRO A 26 -3.48 9.77 -2.20
N THR A 27 -3.34 8.53 -2.66
CA THR A 27 -2.95 7.38 -1.82
C THR A 27 -1.91 6.55 -2.55
N LEU A 28 -0.69 6.51 -2.01
CA LEU A 28 0.34 5.58 -2.45
C LEU A 28 0.26 4.29 -1.63
N ILE A 29 0.15 3.15 -2.31
CA ILE A 29 0.20 1.81 -1.72
C ILE A 29 1.52 1.17 -2.12
N ILE A 30 2.33 0.73 -1.17
CA ILE A 30 3.62 0.06 -1.43
C ILE A 30 3.54 -1.37 -0.92
N TRP A 31 3.96 -2.34 -1.73
CA TRP A 31 3.87 -3.76 -1.39
C TRP A 31 5.14 -4.52 -1.77
N GLY A 32 5.46 -5.58 -1.02
CA GLY A 32 6.52 -6.52 -1.39
C GLY A 32 6.03 -7.59 -2.36
N GLU A 33 6.81 -7.91 -3.40
CA GLU A 33 6.43 -8.91 -4.41
C GLU A 33 6.17 -10.32 -3.83
N HIS A 34 6.88 -10.70 -2.77
CA HIS A 34 6.83 -12.02 -2.16
C HIS A 34 6.31 -12.00 -0.72
N ASP A 35 5.50 -11.00 -0.36
CA ASP A 35 4.91 -10.90 0.98
C ASP A 35 4.10 -12.17 1.33
N GLN A 36 4.61 -12.93 2.31
CA GLN A 36 4.01 -14.17 2.82
C GLN A 36 3.04 -13.93 4.00
N VAL A 37 3.02 -12.71 4.54
CA VAL A 37 2.12 -12.32 5.64
C VAL A 37 0.82 -11.78 5.06
N PHE A 38 0.93 -10.89 4.08
CA PHE A 38 -0.19 -10.34 3.32
C PHE A 38 0.02 -10.58 1.82
N PRO A 39 -0.60 -11.62 1.25
CA PRO A 39 -0.47 -11.94 -0.17
C PRO A 39 -0.72 -10.72 -1.07
N LEU A 40 0.05 -10.59 -2.14
CA LEU A 40 -0.01 -9.46 -3.08
C LEU A 40 -1.42 -9.16 -3.60
N GLU A 41 -2.27 -10.18 -3.71
CA GLU A 41 -3.68 -10.03 -4.10
C GLU A 41 -4.46 -9.07 -3.16
N MET A 42 -4.12 -9.02 -1.87
CA MET A 42 -4.71 -8.05 -0.94
C MET A 42 -4.35 -6.61 -1.31
N GLY A 43 -3.11 -6.36 -1.74
CA GLY A 43 -2.67 -5.04 -2.21
C GLY A 43 -3.40 -4.61 -3.48
N LYS A 44 -3.62 -5.54 -4.43
CA LYS A 44 -4.42 -5.29 -5.64
C LYS A 44 -5.88 -4.99 -5.32
N ARG A 45 -6.47 -5.74 -4.38
CA ARG A 45 -7.84 -5.48 -3.91
C ARG A 45 -7.96 -4.12 -3.24
N LEU A 46 -6.95 -3.72 -2.46
CA LEU A 46 -6.90 -2.40 -1.84
C LEU A 46 -6.81 -1.29 -2.89
N GLU A 47 -5.96 -1.43 -3.91
CA GLU A 47 -5.87 -0.47 -5.02
C GLU A 47 -7.22 -0.31 -5.73
N LYS A 48 -7.88 -1.43 -6.07
CA LYS A 48 -9.21 -1.42 -6.69
C LYS A 48 -10.26 -0.75 -5.80
N HIS A 49 -10.18 -0.94 -4.48
CA HIS A 49 -11.10 -0.35 -3.54
C HIS A 49 -10.90 1.18 -3.41
N VAL A 50 -9.64 1.64 -3.36
CA VAL A 50 -9.30 3.06 -3.32
C VAL A 50 -9.68 3.78 -4.62
N GLY A 51 -9.58 3.08 -5.76
CA GLY A 51 -9.96 3.62 -7.07
C GLY A 51 -8.92 4.61 -7.61
N ASP A 52 -9.37 5.64 -8.33
CA ASP A 52 -8.50 6.55 -9.09
C ASP A 52 -7.48 7.34 -8.24
N ASN A 53 -7.72 7.45 -6.94
CA ASN A 53 -6.81 8.08 -5.99
C ASN A 53 -5.67 7.16 -5.53
N GLY A 54 -5.78 5.86 -5.80
CA GLY A 54 -4.88 4.82 -5.33
C GLY A 54 -3.88 4.41 -6.39
N LYS A 55 -2.60 4.30 -5.99
CA LYS A 55 -1.56 3.74 -6.85
C LYS A 55 -0.75 2.68 -6.11
N LEU A 56 -0.78 1.46 -6.61
CA LEU A 56 0.03 0.36 -6.10
C LEU A 56 1.42 0.35 -6.75
N VAL A 57 2.45 0.30 -5.92
CA VAL A 57 3.84 0.09 -6.33
C VAL A 57 4.39 -1.17 -5.67
N ILE A 58 4.78 -2.13 -6.51
CA ILE A 58 5.37 -3.39 -6.06
C ILE A 58 6.89 -3.24 -6.03
N ILE A 59 7.50 -3.48 -4.87
CA ILE A 59 8.95 -3.60 -4.74
C ILE A 59 9.32 -5.05 -5.07
N LYS A 60 9.97 -5.24 -6.22
CA LYS A 60 10.42 -6.56 -6.70
C LYS A 60 11.45 -7.17 -5.75
N ARG A 61 11.46 -8.49 -5.62
CA ARG A 61 12.40 -9.29 -4.81
C ARG A 61 12.46 -8.79 -3.36
N THR A 62 11.30 -8.61 -2.73
CA THR A 62 11.16 -8.31 -1.30
C THR A 62 9.92 -8.96 -0.70
N GLY A 63 9.95 -9.28 0.58
CA GLY A 63 8.82 -9.80 1.35
C GLY A 63 8.04 -8.70 2.09
N HIS A 64 7.49 -9.07 3.25
CA HIS A 64 6.64 -8.21 4.06
C HIS A 64 7.38 -6.96 4.57
N ILE A 65 8.66 -7.09 4.90
CA ILE A 65 9.47 -6.03 5.51
C ILE A 65 10.30 -5.30 4.43
N PHE A 66 9.66 -5.00 3.30
CA PHE A 66 10.30 -4.37 2.13
C PHE A 66 11.00 -3.03 2.43
N ASN A 67 10.55 -2.32 3.46
CA ASN A 67 11.16 -1.09 3.96
C ASN A 67 12.54 -1.33 4.59
N PHE A 68 12.78 -2.50 5.20
CA PHE A 68 14.10 -2.91 5.69
C PHE A 68 14.93 -3.60 4.61
N GLU A 69 14.31 -4.42 3.76
CA GLU A 69 15.02 -5.14 2.70
C GLU A 69 15.56 -4.19 1.62
N LYS A 70 14.80 -3.14 1.27
CA LYS A 70 15.17 -2.14 0.25
C LYS A 70 14.86 -0.70 0.69
N PRO A 71 15.52 -0.19 1.74
CA PRO A 71 15.22 1.10 2.34
C PRO A 71 15.38 2.25 1.35
N LYS A 72 16.43 2.23 0.52
CA LYS A 72 16.66 3.28 -0.50
C LYS A 72 15.51 3.37 -1.51
N LYS A 73 14.95 2.23 -1.94
CA LYS A 73 13.83 2.18 -2.89
C LYS A 73 12.55 2.68 -2.23
N PHE A 74 12.26 2.20 -1.02
CA PHE A 74 11.13 2.63 -0.22
C PHE A 74 11.15 4.14 0.06
N ILE A 75 12.27 4.68 0.57
CA ILE A 75 12.43 6.11 0.88
C ILE A 75 12.29 6.96 -0.38
N LYS A 76 12.81 6.51 -1.53
CA LYS A 76 12.63 7.23 -2.81
C LYS A 76 11.15 7.35 -3.17
N LEU A 77 10.39 6.25 -3.11
CA LEU A 77 8.96 6.25 -3.40
C LEU A 77 8.19 7.16 -2.44
N LEU A 78 8.49 7.06 -1.15
CA LEU A 78 7.86 7.86 -0.10
C LEU A 78 8.12 9.36 -0.31
N LYS A 79 9.38 9.76 -0.54
CA LYS A 79 9.76 11.16 -0.78
C LYS A 79 9.12 11.71 -2.05
N SER A 80 9.13 10.94 -3.15
CA SER A 80 8.48 11.36 -4.40
C SER A 80 7.01 11.67 -4.18
N PHE A 81 6.27 10.78 -3.51
CA PHE A 81 4.85 10.99 -3.23
C PHE A 81 4.60 12.22 -2.36
N LEU A 82 5.28 12.34 -1.22
CA LEU A 82 5.08 13.46 -0.30
C LEU A 82 5.44 14.81 -0.93
N LEU A 83 6.56 14.87 -1.67
CA LEU A 83 7.04 16.11 -2.27
C LEU A 83 6.25 16.53 -3.53
N GLU A 84 5.71 15.57 -4.29
CA GLU A 84 4.80 15.87 -5.40
C GLU A 84 3.46 16.42 -4.90
N THR A 85 2.92 15.87 -3.79
CA THR A 85 1.67 16.38 -3.19
C THR A 85 1.81 17.78 -2.57
N SER A 86 3.03 18.22 -2.25
CA SER A 86 3.29 19.55 -1.69
C SER A 86 3.44 20.67 -2.74
N LYS A 87 3.37 20.37 -4.04
CA LYS A 87 3.34 21.43 -5.05
C LYS A 87 1.97 22.10 -5.02
N PRO A 88 1.85 23.41 -4.72
CA PRO A 88 0.60 24.12 -4.93
C PRO A 88 0.21 23.99 -6.40
N GLN A 89 -1.00 23.51 -6.66
CA GLN A 89 -1.62 23.59 -7.98
C GLN A 89 -1.92 25.07 -8.21
N ILE A 90 -0.94 25.81 -8.70
CA ILE A 90 -1.15 27.19 -9.16
C ILE A 90 -2.06 27.05 -10.38
N PRO A 91 -3.29 27.61 -10.36
CA PRO A 91 -4.10 27.67 -11.55
C PRO A 91 -3.33 28.52 -12.56
N VAL A 92 -2.96 27.94 -13.71
CA VAL A 92 -2.43 28.72 -14.82
C VAL A 92 -3.60 29.55 -15.34
N SER A 93 -3.72 30.79 -14.86
CA SER A 93 -4.57 31.78 -15.50
C SER A 93 -3.90 32.11 -16.83
N ASN A 94 -4.48 31.63 -17.93
CA ASN A 94 -4.12 32.13 -19.25
C ASN A 94 -4.46 33.62 -19.28
N VAL A 95 -3.42 34.42 -19.52
CA VAL A 95 -3.50 35.87 -19.80
C VAL A 95 -4.27 36.09 -21.10
#